data_AF-A0A965ZL74-F1
#
_entry.id   AF-A0A965ZL74-F1
#
_cell.length_a   1.000
_cell.length_b   1.000
_cell.length_c   1.000
_cell.angle_alpha   90.00
_cell.angle_beta   90.00
_cell.angle_gamma   90.00
#
_symmetry.space_group_name_H-M   'P 1'
#
loop_
_entity.id
_entity.type
_entity.pdbx_description
1 polymer ?
#
loop_
_entity_poly.entity_id
_entity_poly.type
_entity_poly.pdbx_seq_one_letter_code
_entity_poly.pdbx_strand_id
1 'polypeptide(L)'
;MRWRNSSRQRCPRRKNRLAGNRHPGKRRRKRNRFPGKRQSPKRRRAIPAAVDDKNSDRALLATAVRDALPLFVPAIPFALVLGLAIVGSGINPWLAWTTSPIVYGGAAQLTLISLLGEGASVAAAVMAALVVNARHLMYSAALAPTFQQQPRWFQWFGPYLLIDQTFALGVLRGDDDPRTFRLYYITAGLTFWALWQLTTLLALFLGPLVPASWGLDFAVPILFLGLLVMMIDQWPKAAVALLAAAVTWLCADLPNRSGLLVGALCGVAAGITLEKLRE
;
A
#
# COMPACT_ATOMS: atom_id res chain seq x y z
N MET A 1 -3.90 -36.86 34.48
CA MET A 1 -3.16 -36.19 35.58
C MET A 1 -3.28 -34.69 35.37
N ARG A 2 -4.25 -34.00 35.99
CA ARG A 2 -4.29 -33.40 37.34
C ARG A 2 -3.90 -31.91 37.33
N TRP A 3 -4.93 -31.04 37.32
CA TRP A 3 -5.05 -29.71 37.98
C TRP A 3 -4.15 -28.54 37.50
N ARG A 4 -4.58 -27.26 37.43
CA ARG A 4 -5.48 -26.50 38.33
C ARG A 4 -6.05 -25.24 37.67
N ASN A 5 -7.34 -25.02 37.96
CA ASN A 5 -8.18 -23.88 37.68
C ASN A 5 -8.02 -22.81 38.80
N SER A 6 -8.07 -21.51 38.51
CA SER A 6 -8.50 -20.52 39.52
C SER A 6 -9.24 -19.35 38.88
N SER A 7 -10.55 -19.39 39.07
CA SER A 7 -11.51 -18.37 38.70
C SER A 7 -11.82 -17.42 39.87
N ARG A 8 -12.20 -16.18 39.55
CA ARG A 8 -13.12 -15.28 40.29
C ARG A 8 -12.57 -14.53 41.52
N GLN A 9 -12.60 -13.19 41.42
CA GLN A 9 -13.14 -12.35 42.49
C GLN A 9 -14.19 -11.40 41.91
N ARG A 10 -15.45 -11.61 42.32
CA ARG A 10 -16.59 -10.72 42.07
C ARG A 10 -16.74 -9.76 43.25
N CYS A 11 -17.03 -8.50 42.91
CA CYS A 11 -17.34 -7.39 43.81
C CYS A 11 -18.75 -7.54 44.42
N PRO A 12 -18.98 -7.27 45.72
CA PRO A 12 -20.33 -7.20 46.27
C PRO A 12 -20.86 -5.75 46.31
N ARG A 13 -21.95 -5.53 45.57
CA ARG A 13 -22.89 -4.41 45.74
C ARG A 13 -23.52 -4.45 47.14
N ARG A 14 -23.40 -3.37 47.92
CA ARG A 14 -24.23 -3.15 49.12
C ARG A 14 -25.21 -2.00 48.86
N LYS A 15 -26.49 -2.36 48.74
CA LYS A 15 -27.63 -1.43 48.87
C LYS A 15 -27.82 -1.14 50.36
N ASN A 16 -28.09 0.12 50.73
CA ASN A 16 -29.02 0.42 51.81
C ASN A 16 -29.62 1.81 51.63
N ARG A 17 -30.94 1.82 51.41
CA ARG A 17 -31.85 2.96 51.58
C ARG A 17 -32.14 3.09 53.08
N LEU A 18 -32.07 4.29 53.62
CA LEU A 18 -32.95 4.72 54.70
C LEU A 18 -33.37 6.17 54.44
N ALA A 19 -34.68 6.35 54.39
CA ALA A 19 -35.38 7.63 54.34
C ALA A 19 -35.58 8.15 55.77
N GLY A 20 -35.64 9.48 55.94
CA GLY A 20 -36.06 10.07 57.20
C GLY A 20 -35.89 11.59 57.31
N ASN A 21 -37.03 12.28 57.25
CA ASN A 21 -37.36 13.59 57.83
C ASN A 21 -36.99 14.92 57.15
N ARG A 22 -38.09 15.61 56.77
CA ARG A 22 -38.33 17.07 56.68
C ARG A 22 -38.19 17.68 58.11
N HIS A 23 -37.93 18.95 58.41
CA HIS A 23 -38.40 20.25 57.87
C HIS A 23 -37.60 21.42 58.55
N PRO A 24 -37.91 22.73 58.39
CA PRO A 24 -36.96 23.77 58.01
C PRO A 24 -36.50 24.73 59.13
N GLY A 25 -35.34 25.37 58.95
CA GLY A 25 -34.83 26.40 59.87
C GLY A 25 -34.16 27.56 59.14
N LYS A 26 -34.88 28.69 59.04
CA LYS A 26 -34.35 30.00 58.60
C LYS A 26 -33.18 30.42 59.50
N ARG A 27 -32.00 30.68 58.92
CA ARG A 27 -31.00 31.59 59.51
C ARG A 27 -30.33 32.45 58.45
N ARG A 28 -30.70 33.74 58.47
CA ARG A 28 -30.00 34.86 57.85
C ARG A 28 -28.52 34.83 58.27
N ARG A 29 -27.58 34.88 57.32
CA ARG A 29 -26.20 35.32 57.59
C ARG A 29 -25.69 36.27 56.50
N LYS A 30 -25.63 37.53 56.93
CA LYS A 30 -24.69 38.62 56.63
C LYS A 30 -23.83 38.48 55.35
N ARG A 31 -24.13 39.41 54.45
CA ARG A 31 -23.35 39.92 53.33
C ARG A 31 -21.98 40.40 53.83
N ASN A 32 -20.92 39.62 53.61
CA ASN A 32 -19.54 40.10 53.78
C ASN A 32 -19.05 40.68 52.45
N ARG A 33 -18.84 42.01 52.43
CA ARG A 33 -18.06 42.73 51.42
C ARG A 33 -16.61 42.26 51.51
N PHE A 34 -16.09 41.66 50.45
CA PHE A 34 -14.65 41.47 50.27
C PHE A 34 -14.06 42.70 49.57
N PRO A 35 -12.94 43.27 50.03
CA PRO A 35 -12.22 44.31 49.31
C PRO A 35 -11.48 43.71 48.12
N GLY A 36 -11.57 44.40 46.98
CA GLY A 36 -11.03 43.97 45.69
C GLY A 36 -9.52 43.79 45.70
N LYS A 37 -9.06 42.59 45.33
CA LYS A 37 -7.68 42.37 44.86
C LYS A 37 -7.59 42.87 43.43
N ARG A 38 -6.85 43.97 43.21
CA ARG A 38 -6.38 44.39 41.88
C ARG A 38 -5.58 43.24 41.27
N GLN A 39 -6.15 42.59 40.25
CA GLN A 39 -5.41 41.61 39.45
C GLN A 39 -4.43 42.38 38.55
N SER A 40 -3.15 42.11 38.72
CA SER A 40 -2.09 42.52 37.82
C SER A 40 -2.35 41.98 36.40
N PRO A 41 -2.09 42.76 35.34
CA PRO A 41 -2.32 42.30 33.98
C PRO A 41 -1.36 41.13 33.68
N LYS A 42 -1.95 39.96 33.42
CA LYS A 42 -1.23 38.77 32.95
C LYS A 42 -0.37 39.16 31.75
N ARG A 43 0.95 39.03 31.89
CA ARG A 43 1.90 39.04 30.76
C ARG A 43 1.34 38.16 29.66
N ARG A 44 1.01 38.76 28.51
CA ARG A 44 0.72 38.02 27.28
C ARG A 44 1.93 37.12 27.03
N ARG A 45 1.73 35.79 27.10
CA ARG A 45 2.72 34.84 26.60
C ARG A 45 2.98 35.22 25.15
N ALA A 46 4.21 35.57 24.83
CA ALA A 46 4.66 35.73 23.46
C ALA A 46 4.32 34.43 22.72
N ILE A 47 3.60 34.56 21.60
CA ILE A 47 3.43 33.49 20.62
C ILE A 47 4.86 33.18 20.16
N PRO A 48 5.37 31.93 20.29
CA PRO A 48 6.69 31.62 19.79
C PRO A 48 6.72 31.96 18.29
N ALA A 49 7.76 32.68 17.88
CA ALA A 49 8.01 33.02 16.48
C ALA A 49 7.90 31.75 15.63
N ALA A 50 7.26 31.87 14.47
CA ALA A 50 7.12 30.79 13.50
C ALA A 50 8.47 30.10 13.31
N VAL A 51 8.57 28.85 13.76
CA VAL A 51 9.67 27.95 13.37
C VAL A 51 9.70 27.95 11.85
N ASP A 52 10.89 28.11 11.26
CA ASP A 52 11.08 28.25 9.82
C ASP A 52 10.65 26.98 9.07
N ASP A 53 9.35 26.87 8.80
CA ASP A 53 8.62 25.73 8.22
C ASP A 53 9.24 25.26 6.89
N LYS A 54 9.91 26.17 6.17
CA LYS A 54 10.54 25.85 4.88
C LYS A 54 11.78 24.98 5.03
N ASN A 55 12.57 25.18 6.08
CA ASN A 55 13.77 24.38 6.29
C ASN A 55 13.41 22.97 6.80
N SER A 56 12.36 22.84 7.61
CA SER A 56 11.81 21.53 7.99
C SER A 56 11.18 20.80 6.80
N ASP A 57 10.44 21.51 5.94
CA ASP A 57 9.85 20.91 4.74
C ASP A 57 10.94 20.38 3.80
N ARG A 58 11.98 21.17 3.50
CA ARG A 58 13.10 20.72 2.66
C ARG A 58 13.79 19.47 3.21
N ALA A 59 13.99 19.41 4.52
CA ALA A 59 14.58 18.24 5.17
C ALA A 59 13.68 16.99 5.04
N LEU A 60 12.36 17.17 5.19
CA LEU A 60 11.38 16.10 5.00
C LEU A 60 11.38 15.58 3.56
N LEU A 61 11.36 16.48 2.57
CA LEU A 61 11.41 16.12 1.15
C LEU A 61 12.70 15.36 0.81
N ALA A 62 13.85 15.84 1.32
CA ALA A 62 15.13 15.16 1.11
C ALA A 62 15.17 13.77 1.75
N THR A 63 14.51 13.60 2.90
CA THR A 63 14.38 12.30 3.56
C THR A 63 13.51 11.35 2.72
N ALA A 64 12.37 11.82 2.21
CA ALA A 64 11.51 11.03 1.32
C ALA A 64 12.26 10.52 0.07
N VAL A 65 13.06 11.39 -0.56
CA VAL A 65 13.90 11.00 -1.72
C VAL A 65 14.95 9.98 -1.29
N ARG A 66 15.64 10.22 -0.18
CA ARG A 66 16.69 9.33 0.34
C ARG A 66 16.17 7.95 0.68
N ASP A 67 14.96 7.85 1.21
CA ASP A 67 14.31 6.59 1.55
C ASP A 67 13.82 5.85 0.29
N ALA A 68 13.38 6.59 -0.74
CA ALA A 68 12.87 6.03 -1.99
C ALA A 68 13.98 5.42 -2.88
N LEU A 69 15.13 6.09 -2.99
CA LEU A 69 16.24 5.69 -3.87
C LEU A 69 16.70 4.23 -3.69
N PRO A 70 17.05 3.74 -2.49
CA PRO A 70 17.52 2.37 -2.32
C PRO A 70 16.43 1.32 -2.64
N LEU A 71 15.17 1.65 -2.38
CA LEU A 71 14.02 0.79 -2.69
C LEU A 71 13.74 0.69 -4.20
N PHE A 72 14.28 1.62 -5.00
CA PHE A 72 14.12 1.60 -6.45
C PHE A 72 15.14 0.70 -7.17
N VAL A 73 16.28 0.41 -6.56
CA VAL A 73 17.36 -0.38 -7.19
C VAL A 73 16.87 -1.72 -7.77
N PRO A 74 16.03 -2.52 -7.07
CA PRO A 74 15.50 -3.76 -7.63
C PRO A 74 14.56 -3.57 -8.84
N ALA A 75 14.00 -2.38 -9.05
CA ALA A 75 13.10 -2.09 -10.16
C ALA A 75 13.84 -1.89 -11.50
N ILE A 76 15.15 -1.63 -11.48
CA ILE A 76 15.97 -1.42 -12.69
C ILE A 76 16.00 -2.66 -13.60
N PRO A 77 16.41 -3.86 -13.13
CA PRO A 77 16.39 -5.06 -13.97
C PRO A 77 14.96 -5.41 -14.41
N PHE A 78 13.97 -5.12 -13.58
CA PHE A 78 12.56 -5.30 -13.93
C PHE A 78 12.15 -4.40 -15.11
N ALA A 79 12.54 -3.11 -15.10
CA ALA A 79 12.28 -2.19 -16.20
C ALA A 79 12.98 -2.63 -17.50
N LEU A 80 14.19 -3.21 -17.41
CA LEU A 80 14.89 -3.77 -18.57
C LEU A 80 14.10 -4.91 -19.22
N VAL A 81 13.60 -5.85 -18.40
CA VAL A 81 12.77 -6.97 -18.87
C VAL A 81 11.48 -6.47 -19.52
N LEU A 82 10.87 -5.41 -18.98
CA LEU A 82 9.74 -4.74 -19.62
C LEU A 82 10.11 -4.12 -20.97
N GLY A 83 11.27 -3.45 -21.09
CA GLY A 83 11.74 -2.91 -22.37
C GLY A 83 11.89 -4.01 -23.44
N LEU A 84 12.42 -5.16 -23.04
CA LEU A 84 12.54 -6.35 -23.91
C LEU A 84 11.16 -6.89 -24.32
N ALA A 85 10.23 -7.00 -23.37
CA ALA A 85 8.87 -7.42 -23.65
C ALA A 85 8.16 -6.48 -24.65
N ILE A 86 8.37 -5.16 -24.52
CA ILE A 86 7.83 -4.18 -25.46
C ILE A 86 8.38 -4.41 -26.87
N VAL A 87 9.70 -4.54 -27.02
CA VAL A 87 10.35 -4.75 -28.33
C VAL A 87 9.91 -6.08 -28.96
N GLY A 88 9.75 -7.13 -28.16
CA GLY A 88 9.31 -8.45 -28.62
C GLY A 88 7.81 -8.57 -28.89
N SER A 89 6.97 -7.66 -28.37
CA SER A 89 5.50 -7.76 -28.47
C SER A 89 4.92 -7.44 -29.85
N GLY A 90 5.70 -6.83 -30.76
CA GLY A 90 5.21 -6.31 -32.05
C GLY A 90 4.29 -5.08 -31.93
N ILE A 91 3.99 -4.60 -30.72
CA ILE A 91 3.26 -3.36 -30.48
C ILE A 91 4.18 -2.17 -30.76
N ASN A 92 3.62 -1.07 -31.26
CA ASN A 92 4.38 0.18 -31.41
C ASN A 92 5.08 0.54 -30.07
N PRO A 93 6.42 0.67 -30.02
CA PRO A 93 7.17 0.85 -28.78
C PRO A 93 6.73 2.09 -27.97
N TRP A 94 6.36 3.18 -28.66
CA TRP A 94 5.89 4.40 -28.00
C TRP A 94 4.50 4.20 -27.40
N LEU A 95 3.60 3.52 -28.12
CA LEU A 95 2.29 3.16 -27.59
C LEU A 95 2.42 2.25 -26.37
N ALA A 96 3.28 1.24 -26.46
CA ALA A 96 3.55 0.35 -25.33
C ALA A 96 4.16 1.10 -24.13
N TRP A 97 5.06 2.06 -24.35
CA TRP A 97 5.60 2.90 -23.28
C TRP A 97 4.54 3.78 -22.61
N THR A 98 3.51 4.27 -23.33
CA THR A 98 2.42 5.05 -22.71
C THR A 98 1.63 4.28 -21.66
N THR A 99 1.71 2.95 -21.64
CA THR A 99 1.12 2.14 -20.56
C THR A 99 1.82 2.35 -19.22
N SER A 100 3.08 2.81 -19.21
CA SER A 100 3.89 3.07 -18.02
C SER A 100 3.24 4.11 -17.09
N PRO A 101 2.96 5.35 -17.55
CA PRO A 101 2.27 6.32 -16.70
C PRO A 101 0.78 6.01 -16.50
N ILE A 102 0.12 5.28 -17.40
CA ILE A 102 -1.32 5.01 -17.30
C ILE A 102 -1.63 3.92 -16.28
N VAL A 103 -0.94 2.79 -16.37
CA VAL A 103 -1.14 1.64 -15.49
C VAL A 103 -0.40 1.85 -14.17
N TYR A 104 0.77 2.49 -14.22
CA TYR A 104 1.65 2.79 -13.09
C TYR A 104 1.74 1.63 -12.08
N GLY A 105 2.15 0.47 -12.59
CA GLY A 105 2.36 -0.74 -11.80
C GLY A 105 3.20 -1.72 -12.60
N GLY A 106 4.49 -1.84 -12.27
CA GLY A 106 5.46 -2.56 -13.10
C GLY A 106 5.04 -3.99 -13.44
N ALA A 107 4.59 -4.77 -12.44
CA ALA A 107 4.09 -6.13 -12.65
C ALA A 107 2.90 -6.18 -13.60
N ALA A 108 1.88 -5.34 -13.39
CA ALA A 108 0.69 -5.30 -14.23
C ALA A 108 0.99 -4.82 -15.65
N GLN A 109 1.89 -3.85 -15.80
CA GLN A 109 2.33 -3.35 -17.11
C GLN A 109 3.05 -4.45 -17.89
N LEU A 110 3.98 -5.17 -17.25
CA LEU A 110 4.69 -6.29 -17.86
C LEU A 110 3.71 -7.39 -18.27
N THR A 111 2.80 -7.80 -17.38
CA THR A 111 1.75 -8.78 -17.69
C THR A 111 0.88 -8.34 -18.88
N LEU A 112 0.47 -7.07 -18.92
CA LEU A 112 -0.33 -6.53 -20.01
C LEU A 112 0.40 -6.61 -21.35
N ILE A 113 1.64 -6.11 -21.42
CA ILE A 113 2.44 -6.10 -22.65
C ILE A 113 2.79 -7.51 -23.12
N SER A 114 3.20 -8.39 -22.22
CA SER A 114 3.55 -9.78 -22.55
C SER A 114 2.37 -10.53 -23.12
N LEU A 115 1.19 -10.46 -22.48
CA LEU A 115 0.01 -11.18 -22.96
C LEU A 115 -0.50 -10.65 -24.30
N LEU A 116 -0.48 -9.33 -24.49
CA LEU A 116 -0.84 -8.74 -25.78
C LEU A 116 0.13 -9.18 -26.90
N GLY A 117 1.43 -9.23 -26.60
CA GLY A 117 2.46 -9.72 -27.54
C GLY A 117 2.31 -11.20 -27.89
N GLU A 118 1.80 -12.02 -26.97
CA GLU A 118 1.47 -13.43 -27.19
C GLU A 118 0.13 -13.65 -27.92
N GLY A 119 -0.56 -12.58 -28.32
CA GLY A 119 -1.83 -12.64 -29.04
C GLY A 119 -3.06 -12.87 -28.16
N ALA A 120 -2.97 -12.66 -26.85
CA ALA A 120 -4.15 -12.70 -25.98
C ALA A 120 -5.10 -11.53 -26.30
N SER A 121 -6.40 -11.75 -26.10
CA SER A 121 -7.39 -10.68 -26.23
C SER A 121 -7.10 -9.53 -25.24
N VAL A 122 -7.41 -8.29 -25.63
CA VAL A 122 -7.24 -7.11 -24.75
C VAL A 122 -7.98 -7.29 -23.42
N ALA A 123 -9.18 -7.87 -23.45
CA ALA A 123 -9.95 -8.15 -22.24
C ALA A 123 -9.23 -9.12 -21.30
N ALA A 124 -8.66 -10.22 -21.83
CA ALA A 124 -7.91 -11.18 -21.02
C ALA A 124 -6.65 -10.54 -20.40
N ALA A 125 -5.91 -9.75 -21.18
CA ALA A 125 -4.71 -9.07 -20.71
C ALA A 125 -5.01 -8.03 -19.61
N VAL A 126 -6.09 -7.24 -19.78
CA VAL A 126 -6.56 -6.29 -18.77
C VAL A 126 -7.01 -7.03 -17.50
N MET A 127 -7.77 -8.12 -17.63
CA MET A 127 -8.20 -8.90 -16.47
C MET A 127 -7.01 -9.49 -15.70
N ALA A 128 -6.00 -10.02 -16.40
CA ALA A 128 -4.78 -10.51 -15.76
C ALA A 128 -4.03 -9.38 -15.03
N ALA A 129 -3.89 -8.21 -15.66
CA ALA A 129 -3.27 -7.04 -15.04
C ALA A 129 -4.04 -6.55 -13.79
N LEU A 130 -5.37 -6.59 -13.82
CA LEU A 130 -6.22 -6.27 -12.66
C LEU A 130 -6.04 -7.27 -11.52
N VAL A 131 -5.96 -8.57 -11.84
CA VAL A 131 -5.70 -9.63 -10.85
C VAL A 131 -4.32 -9.43 -10.19
N VAL A 132 -3.28 -9.13 -10.97
CA VAL A 132 -1.94 -8.81 -10.46
C VAL A 132 -1.99 -7.59 -9.52
N ASN A 133 -2.76 -6.57 -9.88
CA ASN A 133 -2.93 -5.37 -9.08
C ASN A 133 -3.89 -5.51 -7.89
N ALA A 134 -4.59 -6.64 -7.73
CA ALA A 134 -5.56 -6.82 -6.64
C ALA A 134 -4.92 -6.64 -5.24
N ARG A 135 -3.60 -6.86 -5.10
CA ARG A 135 -2.84 -6.56 -3.88
C ARG A 135 -2.94 -5.09 -3.44
N HIS A 136 -3.12 -4.15 -4.36
CA HIS A 136 -3.33 -2.74 -4.03
C HIS A 136 -4.64 -2.52 -3.27
N LEU A 137 -5.64 -3.41 -3.38
CA LEU A 137 -6.85 -3.34 -2.55
C LEU A 137 -6.52 -3.57 -1.07
N MET A 138 -5.62 -4.52 -0.78
CA MET A 138 -5.16 -4.79 0.59
C MET A 138 -4.36 -3.59 1.14
N TYR A 139 -3.47 -3.02 0.33
CA TYR A 139 -2.72 -1.81 0.71
C TYR A 139 -3.63 -0.62 0.96
N SER A 140 -4.63 -0.45 0.10
CA SER A 140 -5.65 0.61 0.23
C SER A 140 -6.44 0.44 1.52
N ALA A 141 -6.84 -0.78 1.87
CA ALA A 141 -7.54 -1.06 3.12
C ALA A 141 -6.68 -0.73 4.35
N ALA A 142 -5.38 -1.08 4.31
CA ALA A 142 -4.44 -0.81 5.38
C ALA A 142 -4.14 0.69 5.56
N LEU A 143 -4.02 1.45 4.47
CA LEU A 143 -3.77 2.91 4.51
C LEU A 143 -5.05 3.76 4.65
N ALA A 144 -6.23 3.14 4.59
CA ALA A 144 -7.51 3.86 4.66
C ALA A 144 -7.63 4.79 5.89
N PRO A 145 -7.26 4.40 7.13
CA PRO A 145 -7.37 5.28 8.29
C PRO A 145 -6.50 6.54 8.18
N THR A 146 -5.31 6.44 7.59
CA THR A 146 -4.41 7.58 7.37
C THR A 146 -4.91 8.48 6.25
N PHE A 147 -5.41 7.91 5.15
CA PHE A 147 -5.95 8.66 4.01
C PHE A 147 -7.28 9.37 4.33
N GLN A 148 -8.12 8.80 5.21
CA GLN A 148 -9.38 9.43 5.63
C GLN A 148 -9.17 10.77 6.36
N GLN A 149 -8.00 10.98 6.98
CA GLN A 149 -7.64 12.23 7.66
C GLN A 149 -7.15 13.33 6.68
N GLN A 150 -7.02 13.01 5.39
CA GLN A 150 -6.45 13.89 4.37
C GLN A 150 -7.52 14.75 3.65
N PRO A 151 -7.13 15.88 3.03
CA PRO A 151 -8.06 16.64 2.20
C PRO A 151 -8.55 15.81 1.00
N ARG A 152 -9.79 16.08 0.56
CA ARG A 152 -10.46 15.32 -0.52
C ARG A 152 -9.62 15.15 -1.78
N TRP A 153 -8.93 16.21 -2.23
CA TRP A 153 -8.10 16.11 -3.43
C TRP A 153 -7.01 15.02 -3.29
N PHE A 154 -6.42 14.88 -2.11
CA PHE A 154 -5.39 13.87 -1.87
C PHE A 154 -5.99 12.47 -1.76
N GLN A 155 -7.23 12.34 -1.28
CA GLN A 155 -7.94 11.06 -1.28
C GLN A 155 -8.22 10.55 -2.71
N TRP A 156 -8.42 11.46 -3.68
CA TRP A 156 -8.63 11.09 -5.09
C TRP A 156 -7.32 10.82 -5.84
N PHE A 157 -6.30 11.68 -5.66
CA PHE A 157 -5.06 11.59 -6.45
C PHE A 157 -3.92 10.83 -5.76
N GLY A 158 -3.87 10.84 -4.43
CA GLY A 158 -2.85 10.13 -3.66
C GLY A 158 -2.77 8.63 -3.98
N PRO A 159 -3.90 7.90 -4.12
CA PRO A 159 -3.88 6.48 -4.44
C PRO A 159 -3.26 6.15 -5.81
N TYR A 160 -3.18 7.10 -6.75
CA TYR A 160 -2.46 6.87 -8.01
C TYR A 160 -1.00 6.54 -7.77
N LEU A 161 -0.36 7.12 -6.74
CA LEU A 161 1.04 6.86 -6.42
C LEU A 161 1.26 5.56 -5.64
N LEU A 162 0.20 4.78 -5.37
CA LEU A 162 0.25 3.59 -4.53
C LEU A 162 0.89 2.41 -5.26
N ILE A 163 2.14 2.14 -4.90
CA ILE A 163 2.91 0.95 -5.23
C ILE A 163 3.52 0.34 -3.96
N ASP A 164 4.03 -0.89 -4.03
CA ASP A 164 4.60 -1.64 -2.90
C ASP A 164 5.55 -0.81 -2.02
N GLN A 165 6.43 -0.04 -2.65
CA GLN A 165 7.44 0.77 -1.98
C GLN A 165 6.81 1.96 -1.24
N THR A 166 5.88 2.67 -1.90
CA THR A 166 5.16 3.79 -1.27
C THR A 166 4.19 3.32 -0.20
N PHE A 167 3.66 2.09 -0.31
CA PHE A 167 2.88 1.46 0.74
C PHE A 167 3.75 1.17 1.95
N ALA A 168 4.91 0.53 1.77
CA ALA A 168 5.84 0.22 2.85
C ALA A 168 6.27 1.50 3.60
N LEU A 169 6.67 2.54 2.86
CA LEU A 169 7.02 3.83 3.45
C LEU A 169 5.82 4.54 4.10
N GLY A 170 4.64 4.44 3.49
CA GLY A 170 3.41 5.04 3.98
C GLY A 170 2.96 4.44 5.31
N VAL A 171 3.03 3.12 5.48
CA VAL A 171 2.69 2.44 6.74
C VAL A 171 3.62 2.86 7.87
N LEU A 172 4.93 2.97 7.60
CA LEU A 172 5.92 3.42 8.61
C LEU A 172 5.70 4.86 9.08
N ARG A 173 5.02 5.67 8.26
CA ARG A 173 4.72 7.08 8.51
C ARG A 173 3.25 7.32 8.87
N GLY A 174 2.48 6.26 9.11
CA GLY A 174 1.03 6.33 9.29
C GLY A 174 0.58 7.16 10.51
N ASP A 175 1.47 7.34 11.49
CA ASP A 175 1.25 8.12 12.72
C ASP A 175 1.68 9.59 12.61
N ASP A 176 2.32 9.99 11.50
CA ASP A 176 2.70 11.38 11.26
C ASP A 176 1.45 12.28 11.14
N ASP A 177 1.60 13.57 11.41
CA ASP A 177 0.50 14.51 11.19
C ASP A 177 0.07 14.52 9.71
N PRO A 178 -1.21 14.83 9.41
CA PRO A 178 -1.72 14.71 8.05
C PRO A 178 -0.96 15.52 7.00
N ARG A 179 -0.34 16.66 7.35
CA ARG A 179 0.44 17.47 6.40
C ARG A 179 1.79 16.82 6.14
N THR A 180 2.50 16.41 7.17
CA THR A 180 3.81 15.75 7.07
C THR A 180 3.70 14.44 6.29
N PHE A 181 2.73 13.58 6.63
CA PHE A 181 2.46 12.35 5.88
C PHE A 181 2.26 12.64 4.39
N ARG A 182 1.40 13.61 4.07
CA ARG A 182 1.05 13.94 2.68
C ARG A 182 2.25 14.46 1.88
N LEU A 183 3.04 15.37 2.44
CA LEU A 183 4.24 15.89 1.78
C LEU A 183 5.28 14.80 1.54
N TYR A 184 5.52 13.97 2.55
CA TYR A 184 6.43 12.83 2.43
C TYR A 184 5.95 11.82 1.38
N TYR A 185 4.69 11.39 1.46
CA TYR A 185 4.10 10.39 0.58
C TYR A 185 4.11 10.82 -0.89
N ILE A 186 3.70 12.07 -1.18
CA ILE A 186 3.74 12.62 -2.54
C ILE A 186 5.17 12.66 -3.06
N THR A 187 6.12 13.06 -2.21
CA THR A 187 7.52 13.21 -2.63
C THR A 187 8.16 11.87 -2.92
N ALA A 188 7.98 10.89 -2.03
CA ALA A 188 8.43 9.52 -2.26
C ALA A 188 7.77 8.94 -3.53
N GLY A 189 6.44 9.06 -3.66
CA GLY A 189 5.69 8.56 -4.80
C GLY A 189 6.11 9.19 -6.13
N LEU A 190 6.28 10.51 -6.20
CA LEU A 190 6.76 11.20 -7.40
C LEU A 190 8.22 10.88 -7.71
N THR A 191 9.05 10.63 -6.70
CA THR A 191 10.43 10.17 -6.90
C THR A 191 10.44 8.80 -7.58
N PHE A 192 9.65 7.85 -7.07
CA PHE A 192 9.49 6.54 -7.71
C PHE A 192 8.92 6.66 -9.12
N TRP A 193 7.89 7.49 -9.29
CA TRP A 193 7.27 7.72 -10.58
C TRP A 193 8.30 8.23 -11.60
N ALA A 194 9.05 9.28 -11.26
CA ALA A 194 10.05 9.85 -12.15
C ALA A 194 11.15 8.83 -12.51
N LEU A 195 11.67 8.10 -11.51
CA LEU A 195 12.68 7.07 -11.73
C LEU A 195 12.15 5.93 -12.62
N TRP A 196 10.89 5.52 -12.41
CA TRP A 196 10.23 4.51 -13.23
C TRP A 196 10.05 4.98 -14.67
N GLN A 197 9.58 6.20 -14.90
CA GLN A 197 9.46 6.74 -16.26
C GLN A 197 10.81 6.81 -16.98
N LEU A 198 11.86 7.26 -16.29
CA LEU A 198 13.20 7.37 -16.86
C LEU A 198 13.81 6.01 -17.18
N THR A 199 13.68 5.04 -16.27
CA THR A 199 14.24 3.69 -16.48
C THR A 199 13.47 2.90 -17.51
N THR A 200 12.13 2.99 -17.56
CA THR A 200 11.34 2.32 -18.60
C THR A 200 11.60 2.92 -19.97
N LEU A 201 11.81 4.24 -20.05
CA LEU A 201 12.23 4.89 -21.28
C LEU A 201 13.65 4.45 -21.70
N LEU A 202 14.59 4.40 -20.76
CA LEU A 202 15.94 3.92 -21.03
C LEU A 202 15.93 2.45 -21.48
N ALA A 203 15.12 1.60 -20.84
CA ALA A 203 14.95 0.21 -21.21
C ALA A 203 14.41 0.02 -22.62
N LEU A 204 13.55 0.94 -23.10
CA LEU A 204 13.06 0.95 -24.48
C LEU A 204 14.21 1.11 -25.49
N PHE A 205 15.21 1.94 -25.17
CA PHE A 205 16.38 2.17 -26.02
C PHE A 205 17.47 1.12 -25.85
N LEU A 206 17.64 0.58 -24.64
CA LEU A 206 18.64 -0.45 -24.34
C LEU A 206 18.20 -1.84 -24.78
N GLY A 207 16.89 -2.13 -24.78
CA GLY A 207 16.33 -3.43 -25.16
C GLY A 207 16.84 -3.94 -26.51
N PRO A 208 16.80 -3.13 -27.59
CA PRO A 208 17.33 -3.51 -28.91
C PRO A 208 18.86 -3.73 -28.96
N LEU A 209 19.62 -3.18 -28.01
CA LEU A 209 21.07 -3.35 -27.95
C LEU A 209 21.47 -4.68 -27.32
N VAL A 210 20.54 -5.38 -26.65
CA VAL A 210 20.86 -6.65 -26.01
C VAL A 210 20.88 -7.77 -27.06
N PRO A 211 21.98 -8.56 -27.17
CA PRO A 211 22.08 -9.62 -28.16
C PRO A 211 21.00 -10.69 -27.98
N ALA A 212 20.38 -11.12 -29.08
CA ALA A 212 19.41 -12.23 -29.06
C ALA A 212 20.01 -13.54 -28.52
N SER A 213 21.34 -13.72 -28.62
CA SER A 213 22.06 -14.89 -28.09
C SER A 213 21.99 -15.02 -26.56
N TRP A 214 21.54 -14.00 -25.84
CA TRP A 214 21.39 -14.05 -24.39
C TRP A 214 20.12 -14.78 -23.92
N GLY A 215 19.27 -15.26 -24.85
CA GLY A 215 18.10 -16.07 -24.52
C GLY A 215 17.03 -15.31 -23.73
N LEU A 216 16.88 -14.02 -24.02
CA LEU A 216 16.00 -13.12 -23.28
C LEU A 216 14.50 -13.40 -23.44
N ASP A 217 14.12 -14.26 -24.38
CA ASP A 217 12.75 -14.77 -24.51
C ASP A 217 12.28 -15.45 -23.22
N PHE A 218 13.21 -16.00 -22.43
CA PHE A 218 12.94 -16.58 -21.11
C PHE A 218 13.08 -15.60 -19.94
N ALA A 219 13.56 -14.37 -20.16
CA ALA A 219 13.81 -13.42 -19.09
C ALA A 219 12.51 -13.02 -18.36
N VAL A 220 11.41 -12.82 -19.10
CA VAL A 220 10.10 -12.47 -18.52
C VAL A 220 9.58 -13.61 -17.61
N PRO A 221 9.46 -14.88 -18.07
CA PRO A 221 9.07 -15.99 -17.20
C PRO A 221 10.00 -16.20 -15.99
N ILE A 222 11.33 -16.11 -16.18
CA ILE A 222 12.30 -16.30 -15.10
C ILE A 222 12.14 -15.21 -14.03
N LEU A 223 11.92 -13.96 -14.43
CA LEU A 223 11.72 -12.86 -13.49
C LEU A 223 10.44 -13.07 -12.66
N PHE A 224 9.32 -13.45 -13.28
CA PHE A 224 8.09 -13.76 -12.53
C PHE A 224 8.26 -14.98 -11.63
N LEU A 225 8.97 -16.01 -12.08
CA LEU A 225 9.26 -17.19 -11.27
C LEU A 225 10.13 -16.83 -10.06
N GLY A 226 11.15 -16.00 -10.25
CA GLY A 226 11.99 -15.49 -9.17
C GLY A 226 11.18 -14.71 -8.13
N LEU A 227 10.33 -13.79 -8.59
CA LEU A 227 9.41 -13.05 -7.71
C LEU A 227 8.46 -13.98 -6.95
N LEU A 228 7.86 -14.97 -7.65
CA LEU A 228 6.98 -15.95 -7.03
C LEU A 228 7.69 -16.74 -5.93
N VAL A 229 8.90 -17.24 -6.21
CA VAL A 229 9.71 -17.98 -5.24
C VAL A 229 10.04 -17.12 -4.02
N MET A 230 10.37 -15.84 -4.20
CA MET A 230 10.61 -14.91 -3.08
C MET A 230 9.37 -14.64 -2.24
N MET A 231 8.17 -14.75 -2.81
CA MET A 231 6.90 -14.57 -2.09
C MET A 231 6.43 -15.84 -1.34
N ILE A 232 6.94 -17.01 -1.70
CA ILE A 232 6.63 -18.28 -1.04
C ILE A 232 7.50 -18.41 0.22
N ASP A 233 6.96 -17.93 1.34
CA ASP A 233 7.58 -18.04 2.66
C ASP A 233 7.04 -19.22 3.50
N GLN A 234 6.01 -19.91 3.01
CA GLN A 234 5.31 -20.97 3.74
C GLN A 234 4.66 -21.99 2.82
N TRP A 235 4.52 -23.22 3.32
CA TRP A 235 3.93 -24.35 2.60
C TRP A 235 2.54 -24.07 1.98
N PRO A 236 1.59 -23.40 2.67
CA PRO A 236 0.31 -23.05 2.07
C PRO A 236 0.43 -22.20 0.80
N LYS A 237 1.33 -21.19 0.78
CA LYS A 237 1.57 -20.36 -0.41
C LYS A 237 2.16 -21.19 -1.56
N ALA A 238 3.06 -22.12 -1.25
CA ALA A 238 3.62 -23.04 -2.24
C ALA A 238 2.53 -23.94 -2.85
N ALA A 239 1.65 -24.52 -2.02
CA ALA A 239 0.55 -25.37 -2.47
C ALA A 239 -0.44 -24.62 -3.38
N VAL A 240 -0.79 -23.39 -3.01
CA VAL A 240 -1.67 -22.52 -3.83
C VAL A 240 -1.00 -22.19 -5.17
N ALA A 241 0.28 -21.85 -5.16
CA ALA A 241 1.03 -21.54 -6.38
C ALA A 241 1.10 -22.76 -7.32
N LEU A 242 1.39 -23.95 -6.79
CA LEU A 242 1.42 -25.20 -7.57
C LEU A 242 0.05 -25.57 -8.13
N LEU A 243 -1.02 -25.38 -7.36
CA LEU A 243 -2.39 -25.59 -7.83
C LEU A 243 -2.73 -24.63 -8.97
N ALA A 244 -2.46 -23.33 -8.79
CA ALA A 244 -2.73 -22.33 -9.83
C ALA A 244 -1.93 -22.62 -11.11
N ALA A 245 -0.67 -23.05 -10.98
CA ALA A 245 0.16 -23.47 -12.11
C ALA A 245 -0.40 -24.72 -12.81
N ALA A 246 -0.80 -25.74 -12.05
CA ALA A 246 -1.39 -26.96 -12.61
C ALA A 246 -2.71 -26.68 -13.34
N VAL A 247 -3.60 -25.88 -12.74
CA VAL A 247 -4.87 -25.48 -13.39
C VAL A 247 -4.60 -24.67 -14.66
N THR A 248 -3.67 -23.71 -14.61
CA THR A 248 -3.28 -22.93 -15.80
C THR A 248 -2.78 -23.84 -16.91
N TRP A 249 -1.93 -24.82 -16.59
CA TRP A 249 -1.37 -25.76 -17.55
C TRP A 249 -2.43 -26.69 -18.15
N LEU A 250 -3.32 -27.26 -17.32
CA LEU A 250 -4.43 -28.10 -17.77
C LEU A 250 -5.44 -27.32 -18.63
N CYS A 251 -5.55 -26.02 -18.43
CA CYS A 251 -6.41 -25.13 -19.19
C CYS A 251 -5.67 -24.34 -20.28
N ALA A 252 -4.45 -24.74 -20.66
CA ALA A 252 -3.61 -24.00 -21.60
C ALA A 252 -4.21 -23.90 -23.02
N ASP A 253 -4.99 -24.92 -23.42
CA ASP A 253 -5.64 -24.99 -24.73
C ASP A 253 -6.93 -24.15 -24.82
N LEU A 254 -7.35 -23.50 -23.72
CA LEU A 254 -8.49 -22.59 -23.76
C LEU A 254 -8.20 -21.37 -24.65
N PRO A 255 -9.20 -20.90 -25.41
CA PRO A 255 -9.04 -19.73 -26.27
C PRO A 255 -8.63 -18.49 -25.48
N ASN A 256 -7.90 -17.57 -26.13
CA ASN A 256 -7.43 -16.31 -25.55
C ASN A 256 -6.56 -16.46 -24.29
N ARG A 257 -5.92 -17.62 -24.08
CA ARG A 257 -5.13 -17.91 -22.87
C ARG A 257 -5.94 -17.76 -21.57
N SER A 258 -7.27 -17.97 -21.63
CA SER A 258 -8.14 -17.79 -20.46
C SER A 258 -7.84 -18.76 -19.31
N GLY A 259 -7.09 -19.84 -19.58
CA GLY A 259 -6.55 -20.74 -18.54
C GLY A 259 -5.77 -20.00 -17.44
N LEU A 260 -5.12 -18.87 -17.76
CA LEU A 260 -4.47 -18.01 -16.78
C LEU A 260 -5.47 -17.42 -15.76
N LEU A 261 -6.63 -16.97 -16.23
CA LEU A 261 -7.67 -16.41 -15.36
C LEU A 261 -8.29 -17.51 -14.49
N VAL A 262 -8.52 -18.69 -15.06
CA VAL A 262 -9.04 -19.85 -14.30
C VAL A 262 -8.05 -20.25 -13.22
N GLY A 263 -6.76 -20.40 -13.55
CA GLY A 263 -5.71 -20.71 -12.59
C GLY A 263 -5.60 -19.67 -11.47
N ALA A 264 -5.65 -18.39 -11.82
CA ALA A 264 -5.63 -17.30 -10.84
C ALA A 264 -6.83 -17.35 -9.88
N LEU A 265 -8.05 -17.52 -10.39
CA LEU A 265 -9.27 -17.62 -9.57
C LEU A 265 -9.25 -18.85 -8.67
N CYS A 266 -8.82 -20.00 -9.19
CA CYS A 266 -8.64 -21.22 -8.41
C CYS A 266 -7.59 -21.03 -7.30
N GLY A 267 -6.47 -20.35 -7.60
CA GLY A 267 -5.45 -20.03 -6.62
C GLY A 267 -5.99 -19.12 -5.49
N VAL A 268 -6.71 -18.06 -5.84
CA VAL A 268 -7.36 -17.18 -4.85
C VAL A 268 -8.35 -17.95 -3.97
N ALA A 269 -9.22 -18.76 -4.58
CA ALA A 269 -10.21 -19.56 -3.85
C ALA A 269 -9.54 -20.57 -2.90
N ALA A 270 -8.48 -21.23 -3.35
CA ALA A 270 -7.71 -22.17 -2.53
C ALA A 270 -7.00 -21.46 -1.38
N GLY A 271 -6.38 -20.30 -1.64
CA GLY A 271 -5.73 -19.48 -0.61
C GLY A 271 -6.70 -19.05 0.49
N ILE A 272 -7.88 -18.55 0.11
CA ILE A 272 -8.94 -18.17 1.08
C ILE A 272 -9.39 -19.39 1.90
N THR A 273 -9.52 -20.55 1.27
CA THR A 273 -9.96 -21.78 1.96
C THR A 273 -8.90 -22.28 2.95
N LEU A 274 -7.63 -22.26 2.57
CA LEU A 274 -6.52 -22.66 3.43
C LEU A 274 -6.34 -21.73 4.63
N GLU A 275 -6.55 -20.43 4.46
CA GLU A 275 -6.50 -19.47 5.57
C GLU A 275 -7.61 -19.77 6.60
N LYS A 276 -8.85 -20.00 6.13
CA LYS A 276 -9.98 -20.35 6.99
C LYS A 276 -9.83 -21.67 7.74
N LEU A 277 -9.07 -22.62 7.20
CA LEU A 277 -8.81 -23.91 7.86
C LEU A 277 -7.71 -23.80 8.93
N ARG A 278 -6.97 -22.68 8.95
CA ARG A 278 -5.88 -22.42 9.89
C ARG A 278 -6.34 -21.60 11.10
N GLU A 279 -7.40 -20.81 10.93
CA GLU A 279 -8.15 -20.13 12.01
C GLU A 279 -8.99 -21.13 12.84
#